data_AF-A0A924JW19-F1
#
_entry.id   AF-A0A924JW19-F1
#
_cell.length_a   1.000
_cell.length_b   1.000
_cell.length_c   1.000
_cell.angle_alpha   90.00
_cell.angle_beta   90.00
_cell.angle_gamma   90.00
#
_symmetry.space_group_name_H-M   'P 1'
#
loop_
_entity.id
_entity.type
_entity.pdbx_description
1 polymer ?
#
loop_
_entity_poly.entity_id
_entity_poly.type
_entity_poly.pdbx_seq_one_letter_code
_entity_poly.pdbx_strand_id
1 'polypeptide(L)'
;MTVNKYAGQCSGCDTRVASGAGKMVGPHGGWKTYCPHCKPVPPARGDHDGWHRLPLASLDFETTGVDPRQDRVVSYGLLGDQGGESVGLINPGMLIPPRSTEVHGITDEQVKDAQPAAVGIAMIVDWVQTVIDRGVGLVVFNAPYDLTMLRCEAERWGVHQPDWDRLLVVDPYVIDWGIERGRLGRSKLTDVCDYYGVKIDNAHDATCDARAARDVVAEMGARQPDIGAGTLASLAQRQREWYALRAENWNEYAKRVGRSLDDPHGWPLSRN
;
A
#
# COMPACT_ATOMS: atom_id res chain seq x y z
N MET A 1 0.61 18.87 2.78
CA MET A 1 0.73 19.93 3.82
C MET A 1 0.68 21.29 3.15
N THR A 2 0.03 22.28 3.76
CA THR A 2 -0.03 23.66 3.24
C THR A 2 0.65 24.62 4.21
N VAL A 3 1.09 25.79 3.74
CA VAL A 3 1.64 26.82 4.63
C VAL A 3 0.55 27.35 5.57
N ASN A 4 0.89 27.67 6.82
CA ASN A 4 -0.09 28.17 7.78
C ASN A 4 -0.55 29.60 7.46
N LYS A 5 -1.87 29.80 7.33
CA LYS A 5 -2.44 31.13 7.02
C LYS A 5 -2.49 32.06 8.23
N TYR A 6 -2.63 31.51 9.42
CA TYR A 6 -2.74 32.26 10.67
C TYR A 6 -1.65 31.83 11.65
N ALA A 7 -1.22 32.77 12.50
CA ALA A 7 -0.30 32.44 13.59
C ALA A 7 -0.98 31.49 14.59
N GLY A 8 -0.21 30.61 15.20
CA GLY A 8 -0.72 29.61 16.14
C GLY A 8 0.39 28.98 16.98
N GLN A 9 0.07 27.90 17.70
CA GLN A 9 1.06 27.11 18.42
C GLN A 9 1.43 25.86 17.62
N CYS A 10 2.70 25.47 17.70
CA CYS A 10 3.17 24.24 17.12
C CYS A 10 2.60 23.03 17.88
N SER A 11 1.89 22.14 17.21
CA SER A 11 1.35 20.89 17.77
C SER A 11 2.41 19.83 18.13
N GLY A 12 3.70 20.11 17.92
CA GLY A 12 4.81 19.22 18.28
C GLY A 12 5.66 19.71 19.45
N CYS A 13 5.73 21.03 19.69
CA CYS A 13 6.62 21.61 20.71
C CYS A 13 6.09 22.88 21.36
N ASP A 14 4.81 23.22 21.15
CA ASP A 14 4.08 24.37 21.68
C ASP A 14 4.64 25.77 21.36
N THR A 15 5.78 25.84 20.66
CA THR A 15 6.39 27.07 20.17
C THR A 15 5.42 27.86 19.31
N ARG A 16 5.38 29.18 19.49
CA ARG A 16 4.59 30.07 18.65
C ARG A 16 5.09 30.05 17.20
N VAL A 17 4.17 29.84 16.27
CA VAL A 17 4.42 29.81 14.82
C VAL A 17 3.75 31.03 14.20
N ALA A 18 4.52 31.91 13.57
CA ALA A 18 3.98 33.08 12.85
C ALA A 18 3.20 32.64 11.60
N SER A 19 2.30 33.50 11.10
CA SER A 19 1.64 33.27 9.80
C SER A 19 2.71 33.13 8.70
N GLY A 20 2.56 32.13 7.83
CA GLY A 20 3.52 31.85 6.76
C GLY A 20 4.76 31.05 7.17
N ALA A 21 5.00 30.85 8.48
CA ALA A 21 6.26 30.29 8.98
C ALA A 21 6.22 28.78 9.28
N GLY A 22 5.07 28.14 9.18
CA GLY A 22 4.87 26.72 9.50
C GLY A 22 4.01 25.97 8.50
N LYS A 23 3.81 24.68 8.78
CA LYS A 23 3.02 23.76 7.97
C LYS A 23 1.72 23.40 8.69
N MET A 24 0.63 23.37 7.94
CA MET A 24 -0.69 22.94 8.38
C MET A 24 -1.01 21.55 7.84
N VAL A 25 -1.58 20.71 8.72
CA VAL A 25 -1.98 19.32 8.48
C VAL A 25 -3.45 19.12 8.85
N GLY A 26 -4.23 18.54 7.93
CA GLY A 26 -5.64 18.15 8.11
C GLY A 26 -6.70 18.97 7.33
N PRO A 27 -7.99 18.57 7.32
CA PRO A 27 -9.05 19.33 6.65
C PRO A 27 -9.63 20.44 7.54
N HIS A 28 -10.47 21.29 6.93
CA HIS A 28 -11.17 22.42 7.55
C HIS A 28 -11.75 22.11 8.94
N GLY A 29 -11.33 22.87 9.95
CA GLY A 29 -11.84 22.80 11.34
C GLY A 29 -10.97 22.03 12.35
N GLY A 30 -10.01 21.20 11.90
CA GLY A 30 -9.17 20.36 12.77
C GLY A 30 -7.66 20.49 12.51
N TRP A 31 -7.22 21.64 12.02
CA TRP A 31 -5.84 21.85 11.56
C TRP A 31 -4.83 21.84 12.70
N LYS A 32 -3.80 21.00 12.57
CA LYS A 32 -2.59 21.07 13.40
C LYS A 32 -1.54 21.91 12.68
N THR A 33 -0.90 22.82 13.41
CA THR A 33 0.18 23.66 12.89
C THR A 33 1.50 23.13 13.40
N TYR A 34 2.50 22.99 12.53
CA TYR A 34 3.85 22.55 12.89
C TYR A 34 4.87 23.63 12.51
N CYS A 35 5.81 23.92 13.41
CA CYS A 35 6.96 24.77 13.09
C CYS A 35 7.89 24.08 12.09
N PRO A 36 8.87 24.77 11.48
CA PRO A 36 9.77 24.18 10.50
C PRO A 36 10.56 22.94 10.98
N HIS A 37 10.75 22.82 12.30
CA HIS A 37 11.53 21.74 12.92
C HIS A 37 10.69 20.54 13.36
N CYS A 38 9.38 20.70 13.46
CA CYS A 38 8.48 19.63 13.89
C CYS A 38 7.75 19.03 12.68
N LYS A 39 7.44 17.74 12.78
CA LYS A 39 6.54 17.04 11.86
C LYS A 39 5.47 16.29 12.65
N PRO A 40 4.32 15.95 12.05
CA PRO A 40 3.42 14.97 12.63
C PRO A 40 4.18 13.70 12.99
N VAL A 41 3.89 13.14 14.15
CA VAL A 41 4.37 11.83 14.58
C VAL A 41 3.17 10.94 14.94
N PRO A 42 3.25 9.63 14.72
CA PRO A 42 2.21 8.70 15.14
C PRO A 42 2.19 8.61 16.67
N PRO A 43 1.10 8.07 17.26
CA PRO A 43 1.08 7.77 18.68
C PRO A 43 2.25 6.87 19.11
N ALA A 44 2.51 6.85 20.42
CA ALA A 44 3.48 5.93 20.99
C ALA A 44 3.08 4.48 20.68
N ARG A 45 4.08 3.65 20.43
CA ARG A 45 3.88 2.21 20.22
C ARG A 45 3.36 1.59 21.51
N GLY A 46 2.22 0.90 21.43
CA GLY A 46 1.63 0.14 22.51
C GLY A 46 2.14 -1.31 22.58
N ASP A 47 1.74 -1.99 23.64
CA ASP A 47 1.93 -3.42 23.86
C ASP A 47 0.56 -4.05 24.13
N HIS A 48 -0.09 -4.53 23.07
CA HIS A 48 -1.40 -5.17 23.13
C HIS A 48 -1.54 -6.20 22.03
N ASP A 49 -2.42 -7.18 22.23
CA ASP A 49 -2.72 -8.18 21.20
C ASP A 49 -3.60 -7.61 20.09
N GLY A 50 -3.64 -8.31 18.96
CA GLY A 50 -4.41 -7.91 17.80
C GLY A 50 -3.93 -8.53 16.49
N TRP A 51 -4.56 -8.15 15.38
CA TRP A 51 -4.24 -8.70 14.05
C TRP A 51 -2.79 -8.45 13.62
N HIS A 52 -2.17 -7.39 14.13
CA HIS A 52 -0.80 -6.98 13.83
C HIS A 52 0.27 -7.92 14.44
N ARG A 53 -0.13 -8.87 15.31
CA ARG A 53 0.71 -9.95 15.83
C ARG A 53 0.44 -11.30 15.19
N LEU A 54 -0.59 -11.40 14.35
CA LEU A 54 -0.89 -12.63 13.63
C LEU A 54 0.11 -12.84 12.49
N PRO A 55 0.20 -14.06 11.94
CA PRO A 55 1.02 -14.32 10.76
C PRO A 55 0.65 -13.40 9.58
N LEU A 56 1.65 -12.68 9.07
CA LEU A 56 1.53 -11.77 7.93
C LEU A 56 2.59 -12.10 6.88
N ALA A 57 2.15 -12.34 5.65
CA ALA A 57 2.99 -12.41 4.46
C ALA A 57 2.81 -11.13 3.64
N SER A 58 3.74 -10.78 2.76
CA SER A 58 3.62 -9.60 1.90
C SER A 58 3.99 -9.90 0.45
N LEU A 59 3.34 -9.17 -0.46
CA LEU A 59 3.53 -9.25 -1.91
C LEU A 59 3.63 -7.85 -2.49
N ASP A 60 4.55 -7.68 -3.43
CA ASP A 60 4.71 -6.46 -4.22
C ASP A 60 5.19 -6.82 -5.64
N PHE A 61 4.79 -6.02 -6.64
CA PHE A 61 5.23 -6.18 -8.02
C PHE A 61 5.87 -4.90 -8.57
N GLU A 62 6.90 -5.11 -9.40
CA GLU A 62 7.27 -4.11 -10.40
C GLU A 62 6.65 -4.50 -11.74
N THR A 63 6.21 -3.50 -12.50
CA THR A 63 5.46 -3.75 -13.73
C THR A 63 5.85 -2.80 -14.86
N THR A 64 5.40 -3.12 -16.08
CA THR A 64 5.62 -2.26 -17.25
C THR A 64 4.83 -0.95 -17.21
N GLY A 65 3.91 -0.75 -16.25
CA GLY A 65 3.11 0.47 -16.18
C GLY A 65 2.12 0.53 -15.02
N VAL A 66 0.92 1.03 -15.24
CA VAL A 66 -0.05 1.32 -14.16
C VAL A 66 -1.47 0.85 -14.46
N ASP A 67 -1.69 0.17 -15.59
CA ASP A 67 -2.96 -0.45 -15.95
C ASP A 67 -2.84 -1.98 -15.84
N PRO A 68 -3.35 -2.62 -14.78
CA PRO A 68 -3.30 -4.07 -14.59
C PRO A 68 -3.83 -4.90 -15.76
N ARG A 69 -4.70 -4.34 -16.61
CA ARG A 69 -5.25 -5.06 -17.77
C ARG A 69 -4.28 -5.09 -18.95
N GLN A 70 -3.50 -4.03 -19.11
CA GLN A 70 -2.65 -3.80 -20.29
C GLN A 70 -1.17 -4.03 -20.00
N ASP A 71 -0.73 -3.75 -18.79
CA ASP A 71 0.67 -3.88 -18.37
C ASP A 71 1.01 -5.31 -17.92
N ARG A 72 2.30 -5.54 -17.67
CA ARG A 72 2.87 -6.85 -17.32
C ARG A 72 3.72 -6.80 -16.07
N VAL A 73 3.72 -7.87 -15.29
CA VAL A 73 4.66 -8.05 -14.18
C VAL A 73 6.06 -8.27 -14.74
N VAL A 74 7.05 -7.55 -14.20
CA VAL A 74 8.47 -7.68 -14.54
C VAL A 74 9.33 -8.18 -13.37
N SER A 75 8.89 -7.93 -12.14
CA SER A 75 9.51 -8.44 -10.92
C SER A 75 8.46 -8.68 -9.84
N TYR A 76 8.77 -9.58 -8.90
CA TYR A 76 7.96 -9.83 -7.72
C TYR A 76 8.82 -9.91 -6.47
N GLY A 77 8.25 -9.49 -5.34
CA GLY A 77 8.78 -9.72 -4.01
C GLY A 77 7.74 -10.43 -3.15
N LEU A 78 8.02 -11.66 -2.73
CA LEU A 78 7.17 -12.45 -1.84
C LEU A 78 7.90 -12.69 -0.53
N LEU A 79 7.28 -12.29 0.58
CA LEU A 79 7.83 -12.49 1.91
C LEU A 79 6.81 -13.25 2.76
N GLY A 80 7.15 -14.47 3.14
CA GLY A 80 6.32 -15.32 3.97
C GLY A 80 6.28 -14.87 5.43
N ASP A 81 5.26 -15.36 6.13
CA ASP A 81 5.03 -15.09 7.56
C ASP A 81 6.11 -15.65 8.49
N GLN A 82 6.88 -16.63 8.04
CA GLN A 82 8.00 -17.22 8.77
C GLN A 82 9.37 -16.70 8.27
N GLY A 83 9.39 -15.61 7.50
CA GLY A 83 10.62 -14.98 7.01
C GLY A 83 11.23 -15.61 5.76
N GLY A 84 10.53 -16.55 5.10
CA GLY A 84 10.93 -17.04 3.78
C GLY A 84 10.77 -15.96 2.72
N GLU A 85 11.76 -15.79 1.85
CA GLU A 85 11.78 -14.75 0.82
C GLU A 85 11.92 -15.38 -0.56
N SER A 86 11.11 -14.91 -1.51
CA SER A 86 11.20 -15.29 -2.92
C SER A 86 11.09 -14.03 -3.76
N VAL A 87 12.15 -13.75 -4.51
CA VAL A 87 12.26 -12.61 -5.42
C VAL A 87 12.67 -13.12 -6.78
N GLY A 88 12.15 -12.52 -7.84
CA GLY A 88 12.51 -12.93 -9.18
C GLY A 88 12.04 -11.96 -10.24
N LEU A 89 12.73 -12.04 -11.39
CA LEU A 89 12.34 -11.36 -12.61
C LEU A 89 11.43 -12.26 -13.45
N ILE A 90 10.49 -11.64 -14.14
CA ILE A 90 9.61 -12.27 -15.10
C ILE A 90 9.85 -11.62 -16.46
N ASN A 91 9.99 -12.43 -17.51
CA ASN A 91 9.97 -11.93 -18.87
C ASN A 91 8.53 -11.51 -19.24
N PRO A 92 8.24 -10.21 -19.43
CA PRO A 92 6.89 -9.73 -19.68
C PRO A 92 6.37 -10.04 -21.10
N GLY A 93 7.22 -10.55 -22.00
CA GLY A 93 6.89 -10.81 -23.40
C GLY A 93 6.69 -9.55 -24.24
N MET A 94 7.12 -8.40 -23.73
CA MET A 94 7.06 -7.09 -24.39
C MET A 94 8.21 -6.19 -23.91
N LEU A 95 8.47 -5.08 -24.61
CA LEU A 95 9.46 -4.11 -24.15
C LEU A 95 8.95 -3.37 -22.91
N ILE A 96 9.84 -3.15 -21.95
CA ILE A 96 9.59 -2.33 -20.77
C ILE A 96 9.61 -0.85 -21.20
N PRO A 97 8.54 -0.08 -20.96
CA PRO A 97 8.56 1.35 -21.26
C PRO A 97 9.69 2.08 -20.49
N PRO A 98 10.42 3.02 -21.12
CA PRO A 98 11.55 3.70 -20.46
C PRO A 98 11.18 4.37 -19.14
N ARG A 99 9.98 4.94 -19.04
CA ARG A 99 9.46 5.54 -17.80
C ARG A 99 9.36 4.55 -16.63
N SER A 100 9.16 3.27 -16.92
CA SER A 100 9.02 2.22 -15.90
C SER A 100 10.42 1.78 -15.46
N THR A 101 11.33 1.58 -16.42
CA THR A 101 12.77 1.40 -16.14
C THR A 101 13.35 2.57 -15.32
N GLU A 102 12.94 3.82 -15.56
CA GLU A 102 13.36 4.97 -14.73
C GLU A 102 12.89 4.88 -13.27
N VAL A 103 11.80 4.18 -13.00
CA VAL A 103 11.24 4.00 -11.66
C VAL A 103 11.91 2.84 -10.94
N HIS A 104 11.90 1.65 -11.53
CA HIS A 104 12.32 0.40 -10.85
C HIS A 104 13.71 -0.10 -11.30
N GLY A 105 14.35 0.54 -12.29
CA GLY A 105 15.71 0.22 -12.73
C GLY A 105 15.86 -1.08 -13.53
N ILE A 106 14.77 -1.75 -13.90
CA ILE A 106 14.80 -3.04 -14.61
C ILE A 106 14.78 -2.78 -16.13
N THR A 107 15.75 -3.36 -16.84
CA THR A 107 15.91 -3.23 -18.29
C THR A 107 15.45 -4.46 -19.05
N ASP A 108 15.19 -4.28 -20.36
CA ASP A 108 14.82 -5.37 -21.26
C ASP A 108 15.86 -6.50 -21.27
N GLU A 109 17.16 -6.16 -21.16
CA GLU A 109 18.25 -7.14 -21.10
C GLU A 109 18.18 -8.02 -19.86
N GLN A 110 17.77 -7.47 -18.71
CA GLN A 110 17.69 -8.22 -17.46
C GLN A 110 16.53 -9.22 -17.47
N VAL A 111 15.41 -8.88 -18.12
CA VAL A 111 14.22 -9.75 -18.19
C VAL A 111 14.23 -10.70 -19.38
N LYS A 112 15.14 -10.51 -20.35
CA LYS A 112 15.18 -11.29 -21.59
C LYS A 112 15.23 -12.80 -21.36
N ASP A 113 16.12 -13.25 -20.48
CA ASP A 113 16.33 -14.65 -20.14
C ASP A 113 15.71 -15.02 -18.77
N ALA A 114 14.89 -14.12 -18.22
CA ALA A 114 14.16 -14.36 -16.98
C ALA A 114 13.02 -15.39 -17.18
N GLN A 115 12.39 -15.79 -16.08
CA GLN A 115 11.34 -16.80 -16.09
C GLN A 115 10.18 -16.40 -17.03
N PRO A 116 9.64 -17.34 -17.84
CA PRO A 116 8.46 -17.04 -18.65
C PRO A 116 7.27 -16.65 -17.78
N ALA A 117 6.52 -15.63 -18.19
CA ALA A 117 5.39 -15.09 -17.44
C ALA A 117 4.40 -16.16 -16.96
N ALA A 118 3.97 -17.07 -17.84
CA ALA A 118 3.05 -18.14 -17.43
C ALA A 118 3.55 -18.98 -16.24
N VAL A 119 4.86 -19.26 -16.17
CA VAL A 119 5.45 -20.05 -15.08
C VAL A 119 5.59 -19.21 -13.82
N GLY A 120 6.06 -17.95 -13.95
CA GLY A 120 6.22 -17.05 -12.81
C GLY A 120 4.88 -16.74 -12.13
N ILE A 121 3.87 -16.44 -12.95
CA ILE A 121 2.51 -16.15 -12.48
C ILE A 121 1.86 -17.37 -11.84
N ALA A 122 2.01 -18.57 -12.41
CA ALA A 122 1.51 -19.81 -11.78
C ALA A 122 2.13 -20.02 -10.38
N MET A 123 3.44 -19.84 -10.25
CA MET A 123 4.13 -19.95 -8.96
C MET A 123 3.62 -18.91 -7.94
N ILE A 124 3.38 -17.67 -8.36
CA ILE A 124 2.86 -16.62 -7.48
C ILE A 124 1.42 -16.94 -7.05
N VAL A 125 0.57 -17.42 -7.97
CA VAL A 125 -0.81 -17.86 -7.65
C VAL A 125 -0.78 -18.99 -6.62
N ASP A 126 0.05 -20.02 -6.82
CA ASP A 126 0.18 -21.15 -5.89
C ASP A 126 0.66 -20.69 -4.50
N TRP A 127 1.56 -19.70 -4.47
CA TRP A 127 2.03 -19.11 -3.23
C TRP A 127 0.92 -18.33 -2.51
N VAL A 128 0.13 -17.51 -3.23
CA VAL A 128 -1.03 -16.81 -2.66
C VAL A 128 -2.08 -17.80 -2.15
N GLN A 129 -2.33 -18.89 -2.88
CA GLN A 129 -3.22 -19.96 -2.42
C GLN A 129 -2.71 -20.60 -1.12
N THR A 130 -1.40 -20.81 -0.99
CA THR A 130 -0.78 -21.32 0.25
C THR A 130 -0.96 -20.34 1.41
N VAL A 131 -0.84 -19.03 1.17
CA VAL A 131 -1.13 -17.98 2.18
C VAL A 131 -2.58 -18.06 2.65
N ILE A 132 -3.52 -18.23 1.72
CA ILE A 132 -4.96 -18.37 1.98
C ILE A 132 -5.23 -19.63 2.82
N ASP A 133 -4.69 -20.78 2.43
CA ASP A 133 -4.96 -22.06 3.11
C ASP A 133 -4.40 -22.11 4.53
N ARG A 134 -3.36 -21.33 4.81
CA ARG A 134 -2.78 -21.19 6.14
C ARG A 134 -3.49 -20.11 6.98
N GLY A 135 -4.43 -19.36 6.43
CA GLY A 135 -5.12 -18.26 7.11
C GLY A 135 -4.21 -17.08 7.45
N VAL A 136 -3.12 -16.91 6.69
CA VAL A 136 -2.15 -15.83 6.85
C VAL A 136 -2.70 -14.55 6.21
N GLY A 137 -2.48 -13.40 6.84
CA GLY A 137 -2.84 -12.10 6.25
C GLY A 137 -1.87 -11.72 5.14
N LEU A 138 -2.37 -11.37 3.96
CA LEU A 138 -1.55 -10.91 2.83
C LEU A 138 -1.48 -9.39 2.82
N VAL A 139 -0.28 -8.86 3.08
CA VAL A 139 0.03 -7.43 3.07
C VAL A 139 0.36 -6.98 1.66
N VAL A 140 -0.39 -6.03 1.13
CA VAL A 140 -0.19 -5.45 -0.22
C VAL A 140 -0.48 -3.96 -0.15
N PHE A 141 0.49 -3.12 -0.49
CA PHE A 141 0.31 -1.66 -0.44
C PHE A 141 -0.53 -1.21 -1.64
N ASN A 142 -1.72 -0.64 -1.40
CA ASN A 142 -2.68 -0.34 -2.47
C ASN A 142 -3.10 -1.61 -3.23
N ALA A 143 -3.61 -2.58 -2.48
CA ALA A 143 -3.97 -3.92 -2.93
C ALA A 143 -4.80 -4.01 -4.23
N PRO A 144 -5.74 -3.08 -4.53
CA PRO A 144 -6.48 -3.09 -5.79
C PRO A 144 -5.60 -3.10 -7.03
N TYR A 145 -4.35 -2.61 -6.95
CA TYR A 145 -3.42 -2.65 -8.06
C TYR A 145 -2.83 -4.06 -8.25
N ASP A 146 -1.96 -4.51 -7.32
CA ASP A 146 -1.20 -5.76 -7.48
C ASP A 146 -2.09 -7.00 -7.54
N LEU A 147 -3.16 -7.05 -6.74
CA LEU A 147 -4.06 -8.20 -6.77
C LEU A 147 -4.84 -8.26 -8.09
N THR A 148 -5.21 -7.11 -8.66
CA THR A 148 -5.83 -7.06 -9.98
C THR A 148 -4.82 -7.43 -11.06
N MET A 149 -3.55 -7.02 -10.92
CA MET A 149 -2.47 -7.40 -11.82
C MET A 149 -2.29 -8.92 -11.83
N LEU A 150 -2.23 -9.56 -10.66
CA LEU A 150 -2.13 -11.01 -10.54
C LEU A 150 -3.33 -11.72 -11.18
N ARG A 151 -4.55 -11.24 -10.94
CA ARG A 151 -5.76 -11.79 -11.56
C ARG A 151 -5.68 -11.72 -13.09
N CYS A 152 -5.37 -10.54 -13.64
CA CYS A 152 -5.30 -10.31 -15.09
C CYS A 152 -4.17 -11.08 -15.76
N GLU A 153 -2.99 -11.18 -15.12
CA GLU A 153 -1.90 -12.03 -15.59
C GLU A 153 -2.29 -13.51 -15.60
N ALA A 154 -2.91 -14.01 -14.52
CA ALA A 154 -3.33 -15.39 -14.45
C ALA A 154 -4.38 -15.72 -15.52
N GLU A 155 -5.37 -14.85 -15.74
CA GLU A 155 -6.34 -14.97 -16.84
C GLU A 155 -5.65 -15.00 -18.21
N ARG A 156 -4.69 -14.09 -18.44
CA ARG A 156 -3.96 -13.94 -19.71
C ARG A 156 -3.21 -15.21 -20.09
N TRP A 157 -2.68 -15.92 -19.10
CA TRP A 157 -1.89 -17.15 -19.30
C TRP A 157 -2.69 -18.44 -19.08
N GLY A 158 -4.00 -18.36 -18.82
CA GLY A 158 -4.83 -19.54 -18.53
C GLY A 158 -4.42 -20.26 -17.24
N VAL A 159 -3.79 -19.55 -16.31
CA VAL A 159 -3.47 -20.02 -14.96
C VAL A 159 -4.75 -19.96 -14.13
N HIS A 160 -4.92 -20.91 -13.22
CA HIS A 160 -6.04 -20.90 -12.28
C HIS A 160 -5.99 -19.65 -11.37
N GLN A 161 -7.11 -19.34 -10.73
CA GLN A 161 -7.19 -18.23 -9.78
C GLN A 161 -7.05 -18.76 -8.36
N PRO A 162 -6.42 -18.01 -7.43
CA PRO A 162 -6.50 -18.32 -6.02
C PRO A 162 -7.92 -18.07 -5.51
N ASP A 163 -8.25 -18.62 -4.33
CA ASP A 163 -9.54 -18.41 -3.67
C ASP A 163 -9.65 -16.98 -3.09
N TRP A 164 -9.96 -16.04 -3.97
CA TRP A 164 -10.06 -14.61 -3.65
C TRP A 164 -11.05 -14.31 -2.52
N ASP A 165 -12.10 -15.12 -2.36
CA ASP A 165 -13.13 -14.91 -1.34
C ASP A 165 -12.63 -15.22 0.07
N ARG A 166 -11.65 -16.13 0.20
CA ARG A 166 -10.99 -16.46 1.47
C ARG A 166 -9.77 -15.59 1.78
N LEU A 167 -9.30 -14.79 0.82
CA LEU A 167 -8.11 -13.97 1.00
C LEU A 167 -8.30 -12.88 2.07
N LEU A 168 -7.39 -12.86 3.05
CA LEU A 168 -7.36 -11.86 4.13
C LEU A 168 -6.33 -10.77 3.79
N VAL A 169 -6.78 -9.69 3.15
CA VAL A 169 -5.90 -8.59 2.74
C VAL A 169 -5.66 -7.59 3.86
N VAL A 170 -4.40 -7.18 4.02
CA VAL A 170 -3.95 -6.09 4.90
C VAL A 170 -3.30 -5.02 4.03
N ASP A 171 -3.96 -3.89 3.85
CA ASP A 171 -3.55 -2.84 2.93
C ASP A 171 -3.08 -1.60 3.71
N PRO A 172 -1.75 -1.40 3.88
CA PRO A 172 -1.22 -0.27 4.61
C PRO A 172 -1.71 1.09 4.08
N TYR A 173 -1.98 1.20 2.76
CA TYR A 173 -2.52 2.43 2.18
C TYR A 173 -3.92 2.75 2.70
N VAL A 174 -4.78 1.73 2.77
CA VAL A 174 -6.17 1.88 3.26
C VAL A 174 -6.21 2.07 4.77
N ILE A 175 -5.35 1.38 5.51
CA ILE A 175 -5.23 1.52 6.97
C ILE A 175 -4.75 2.94 7.33
N ASP A 176 -3.68 3.43 6.69
CA ASP A 176 -3.19 4.80 6.88
C ASP A 176 -4.29 5.82 6.62
N TRP A 177 -5.01 5.69 5.51
CA TRP A 177 -6.14 6.56 5.22
C TRP A 177 -7.29 6.42 6.22
N GLY A 178 -7.56 5.21 6.73
CA GLY A 178 -8.58 4.97 7.75
C GLY A 178 -8.29 5.69 9.07
N ILE A 179 -7.03 5.67 9.49
CA ILE A 179 -6.52 6.33 10.70
C ILE A 179 -6.47 7.85 10.50
N GLU A 180 -5.81 8.27 9.42
CA GLU A 180 -5.44 9.67 9.24
C GLU A 180 -6.39 10.45 8.36
N ARG A 181 -7.35 9.82 7.68
CA ARG A 181 -8.35 10.45 6.78
C ARG A 181 -7.72 11.36 5.74
N GLY A 182 -6.56 10.96 5.22
CA GLY A 182 -5.77 11.73 4.25
C GLY A 182 -5.17 13.02 4.79
N ARG A 183 -5.18 13.25 6.12
CA ARG A 183 -4.68 14.48 6.75
C ARG A 183 -3.19 14.72 6.46
N LEU A 184 -2.41 13.65 6.31
CA LEU A 184 -0.96 13.71 6.10
C LEU A 184 -0.56 14.04 4.65
N GLY A 185 -1.48 13.92 3.69
CA GLY A 185 -1.23 14.20 2.27
C GLY A 185 -1.29 12.96 1.41
N ARG A 186 -0.48 12.92 0.35
CA ARG A 186 -0.36 11.73 -0.50
C ARG A 186 0.34 10.63 0.31
N SER A 187 -0.20 9.42 0.29
CA SER A 187 0.35 8.27 0.99
C SER A 187 1.07 7.36 0.00
N LYS A 188 2.28 7.74 -0.44
CA LYS A 188 3.20 6.74 -1.03
C LYS A 188 3.74 5.86 0.10
N LEU A 189 4.18 4.64 -0.21
CA LEU A 189 4.77 3.75 0.80
C LEU A 189 5.90 4.45 1.57
N THR A 190 6.79 5.17 0.87
CA THR A 190 7.88 5.92 1.49
C THR A 190 7.42 7.01 2.46
N ASP A 191 6.33 7.71 2.16
CA ASP A 191 5.74 8.74 3.03
C ASP A 191 5.15 8.11 4.30
N VAL A 192 4.46 6.97 4.14
CA VAL A 192 3.88 6.21 5.25
C VAL A 192 4.98 5.62 6.13
N CYS A 193 6.02 5.04 5.54
CA CYS A 193 7.19 4.52 6.26
C CYS A 193 7.91 5.63 7.06
N ASP A 194 8.16 6.81 6.47
CA ASP A 194 8.76 7.95 7.20
C ASP A 194 7.91 8.40 8.39
N TYR A 195 6.58 8.39 8.24
CA TYR A 195 5.67 8.74 9.32
C TYR A 195 5.74 7.72 10.47
N TYR A 196 5.71 6.42 10.16
CA TYR A 196 5.73 5.35 11.17
C TYR A 196 7.14 4.98 11.66
N GLY A 197 8.20 5.55 11.09
CA GLY A 197 9.59 5.30 11.47
C GLY A 197 10.16 3.98 10.94
N VAL A 198 9.58 3.46 9.85
CA VAL A 198 10.08 2.27 9.13
C VAL A 198 11.08 2.73 8.07
N LYS A 199 12.23 2.05 8.00
CA LYS A 199 13.25 2.35 7.00
C LYS A 199 12.94 1.63 5.70
N ILE A 200 13.20 2.32 4.59
CA ILE A 200 13.15 1.76 3.24
C ILE A 200 14.48 2.08 2.57
N ASP A 201 15.29 1.05 2.33
CA ASP A 201 16.68 1.24 1.88
C ASP A 201 16.75 1.47 0.37
N ASN A 202 15.97 0.71 -0.41
CA ASN A 202 15.87 0.81 -1.86
C ASN A 202 14.39 0.80 -2.27
N ALA A 203 13.78 1.98 -2.43
CA ALA A 203 12.41 2.08 -2.92
C ALA A 203 12.35 1.68 -4.40
N HIS A 204 11.24 1.08 -4.84
CA HIS A 204 11.08 0.51 -6.18
C HIS A 204 11.94 -0.75 -6.42
N ASP A 205 12.24 -1.46 -5.33
CA ASP A 205 12.64 -2.86 -5.32
C ASP A 205 11.55 -3.66 -4.62
N ALA A 206 10.96 -4.62 -5.33
CA ALA A 206 9.79 -5.34 -4.85
C ALA A 206 10.00 -6.04 -3.50
N THR A 207 11.22 -6.48 -3.18
CA THR A 207 11.47 -7.14 -1.88
C THR A 207 11.58 -6.11 -0.75
N CYS A 208 12.25 -4.99 -1.00
CA CYS A 208 12.35 -3.89 -0.06
C CYS A 208 10.97 -3.28 0.23
N ASP A 209 10.16 -3.09 -0.81
CA ASP A 209 8.82 -2.52 -0.70
C ASP A 209 7.85 -3.50 -0.01
N ALA A 210 7.89 -4.80 -0.34
CA ALA A 210 7.11 -5.82 0.36
C ALA A 210 7.46 -5.87 1.86
N ARG A 211 8.75 -5.86 2.22
CA ARG A 211 9.19 -5.84 3.62
C ARG A 211 8.73 -4.58 4.34
N ALA A 212 8.94 -3.42 3.73
CA ALA A 212 8.53 -2.13 4.30
C ALA A 212 7.01 -2.08 4.53
N ALA A 213 6.21 -2.61 3.58
CA ALA A 213 4.76 -2.71 3.73
C ALA A 213 4.37 -3.61 4.92
N ARG A 214 5.03 -4.75 5.11
CA ARG A 214 4.78 -5.63 6.27
C ARG A 214 5.16 -4.98 7.59
N ASP A 215 6.33 -4.35 7.63
CA ASP A 215 6.84 -3.75 8.87
C ASP A 215 6.00 -2.52 9.26
N VAL A 216 5.51 -1.75 8.29
CA VAL A 216 4.68 -0.57 8.57
C VAL A 216 3.30 -0.92 9.09
N VAL A 217 2.66 -2.01 8.64
CA VAL A 217 1.37 -2.44 9.21
C VAL A 217 1.50 -2.94 10.65
N ALA A 218 2.63 -3.55 10.99
CA ALA A 218 2.92 -3.92 12.38
C ALA A 218 3.00 -2.67 13.28
N GLU A 219 3.66 -1.61 12.81
CA GLU A 219 3.73 -0.33 13.53
C GLU A 219 2.37 0.38 13.60
N MET A 220 1.58 0.38 12.52
CA MET A 220 0.22 0.94 12.52
C MET A 220 -0.65 0.26 13.58
N GLY A 221 -0.67 -1.08 13.59
CA GLY A 221 -1.47 -1.84 14.53
C GLY A 221 -1.02 -1.66 15.98
N ALA A 222 0.28 -1.66 16.23
CA ALA A 222 0.83 -1.49 17.59
C ALA A 222 0.62 -0.07 18.14
N ARG A 223 0.54 0.96 17.30
CA ARG A 223 0.36 2.36 17.72
C ARG A 223 -1.09 2.79 17.83
N GLN A 224 -2.03 1.99 17.35
CA GLN A 224 -3.44 2.32 17.30
C GLN A 224 -4.27 1.19 17.93
N PRO A 225 -4.41 1.11 19.26
CA PRO A 225 -5.06 -0.02 19.92
C PRO A 225 -6.45 -0.36 19.39
N ASP A 226 -7.30 0.64 19.15
CA ASP A 226 -8.65 0.45 18.62
C ASP A 226 -8.68 -0.13 17.20
N ILE A 227 -7.67 0.21 16.40
CA ILE A 227 -7.50 -0.27 15.03
C ILE A 227 -6.81 -1.64 15.03
N GLY A 228 -5.74 -1.79 15.82
CA GLY A 228 -4.93 -3.00 15.96
C GLY A 228 -5.68 -4.17 16.58
N ALA A 229 -6.73 -3.91 17.38
CA ALA A 229 -7.55 -4.93 18.00
C ALA A 229 -8.37 -5.76 16.99
N GLY A 230 -8.71 -6.99 17.38
CA GLY A 230 -9.56 -7.90 16.63
C GLY A 230 -8.80 -8.86 15.72
N THR A 231 -9.51 -9.44 14.76
CA THR A 231 -9.02 -10.44 13.80
C THR A 231 -8.73 -9.81 12.44
N LEU A 232 -7.97 -10.51 11.58
CA LEU A 232 -7.78 -10.12 10.18
C LEU A 232 -9.11 -9.95 9.42
N ALA A 233 -10.10 -10.80 9.68
CA ALA A 233 -11.43 -10.67 9.08
C ALA A 233 -12.13 -9.37 9.48
N SER A 234 -12.06 -8.98 10.76
CA SER A 234 -12.61 -7.71 11.24
C SER A 234 -11.86 -6.50 10.66
N LEU A 235 -10.54 -6.60 10.46
CA LEU A 235 -9.75 -5.58 9.78
C LEU A 235 -10.15 -5.46 8.30
N ALA A 236 -10.29 -6.58 7.58
CA ALA A 236 -10.71 -6.58 6.18
C ALA A 236 -12.07 -5.88 6.00
N GLN A 237 -13.00 -6.07 6.93
CA GLN A 237 -14.28 -5.37 6.91
C GLN A 237 -14.11 -3.84 7.08
N ARG A 238 -13.31 -3.40 8.06
CA ARG A 238 -13.01 -1.96 8.25
C ARG A 238 -12.34 -1.33 7.02
N GLN A 239 -11.43 -2.06 6.38
CA GLN A 239 -10.76 -1.58 5.17
C GLN A 239 -11.73 -1.38 4.00
N ARG A 240 -12.73 -2.27 3.83
CA ARG A 240 -13.79 -2.05 2.82
C ARG A 240 -14.53 -0.75 3.06
N GLU A 241 -14.89 -0.47 4.32
CA GLU A 241 -15.60 0.75 4.70
C GLU A 241 -14.73 2.01 4.49
N TRP A 242 -13.45 1.95 4.86
CA TRP A 242 -12.51 3.05 4.65
C TRP A 242 -12.23 3.30 3.17
N TYR A 243 -12.04 2.25 2.38
CA TYR A 243 -11.84 2.36 0.94
C TYR A 243 -13.07 2.96 0.26
N ALA A 244 -14.27 2.47 0.58
CA ALA A 244 -15.52 3.00 0.03
C ALA A 244 -15.67 4.50 0.35
N LEU A 245 -15.47 4.89 1.62
CA LEU A 245 -15.56 6.30 2.01
C LEU A 245 -14.49 7.17 1.33
N ARG A 246 -13.27 6.64 1.15
CA ARG A 246 -12.21 7.33 0.40
C ARG A 246 -12.62 7.57 -1.04
N ALA A 247 -13.11 6.52 -1.71
CA ALA A 247 -13.58 6.59 -3.10
C ALA A 247 -14.74 7.57 -3.25
N GLU A 248 -15.70 7.57 -2.33
CA GLU A 248 -16.81 8.53 -2.31
C GLU A 248 -16.33 9.97 -2.16
N ASN A 249 -15.44 10.24 -1.20
CA ASN A 249 -14.83 11.57 -1.01
C ASN A 249 -14.08 12.04 -2.27
N TRP A 250 -13.33 11.15 -2.91
CA TRP A 250 -12.68 11.43 -4.18
C TRP A 250 -13.71 11.73 -5.27
N ASN A 251 -14.75 10.91 -5.40
CA ASN A 251 -15.78 11.04 -6.42
C ASN A 251 -16.55 12.35 -6.31
N GLU A 252 -16.81 12.84 -5.10
CA GLU A 252 -17.40 14.16 -4.89
C GLU A 252 -16.53 15.29 -5.46
N TYR A 253 -15.22 15.20 -5.30
CA TYR A 253 -14.27 16.14 -5.88
C TYR A 253 -14.15 15.94 -7.40
N ALA A 254 -13.95 14.71 -7.85
CA ALA A 254 -13.73 14.34 -9.25
C ALA A 254 -14.88 14.80 -10.16
N LYS A 255 -16.15 14.67 -9.70
CA LYS A 255 -17.34 15.19 -10.39
C LYS A 255 -17.26 16.70 -10.64
N ARG A 256 -16.72 17.47 -9.69
CA ARG A 256 -16.60 18.94 -9.82
C ARG A 256 -15.52 19.36 -10.80
N VAL A 257 -14.49 18.52 -10.99
CA VAL A 257 -13.32 18.83 -11.82
C VAL A 257 -13.22 18.00 -13.11
N GLY A 258 -14.26 17.24 -13.45
CA GLY A 258 -14.33 16.43 -14.67
C GLY A 258 -13.29 15.30 -14.72
N ARG A 259 -13.02 14.65 -13.59
CA ARG A 259 -12.08 13.51 -13.49
C ARG A 259 -12.82 12.18 -13.41
N SER A 260 -12.10 11.09 -13.69
CA SER A 260 -12.60 9.72 -13.54
C SER A 260 -13.02 9.42 -12.10
N LEU A 261 -14.04 8.57 -11.97
CA LEU A 261 -14.57 8.14 -10.68
C LEU A 261 -13.91 6.82 -10.26
N ASP A 262 -13.64 6.70 -8.96
CA ASP A 262 -13.21 5.45 -8.32
C ASP A 262 -14.45 4.59 -8.04
N ASP A 263 -14.32 3.26 -8.15
CA ASP A 263 -15.36 2.32 -7.69
C ASP A 263 -15.25 2.13 -6.17
N PRO A 264 -16.25 2.53 -5.36
CA PRO A 264 -16.23 2.32 -3.91
C PRO A 264 -16.17 0.84 -3.49
N HIS A 265 -16.49 -0.09 -4.40
CA HIS A 265 -16.44 -1.53 -4.17
C HIS A 265 -15.24 -2.21 -4.86
N GLY A 266 -14.27 -1.42 -5.33
CA GLY A 266 -13.07 -1.89 -6.04
C GLY A 266 -11.94 -2.42 -5.15
N TRP A 267 -12.20 -2.69 -3.87
CA TRP A 267 -11.23 -3.28 -2.94
C TRP A 267 -11.69 -4.66 -2.46
N PRO A 268 -10.80 -5.66 -2.33
CA PRO A 268 -9.35 -5.57 -2.58
C PRO A 268 -8.95 -5.79 -4.04
N LEU A 269 -9.90 -6.08 -4.92
CA LEU A 269 -9.71 -6.29 -6.35
C LEU A 269 -10.54 -5.29 -7.13
N SER A 270 -9.93 -4.56 -8.06
CA SER A 270 -10.68 -3.66 -8.93
C SER A 270 -11.67 -4.46 -9.79
N ARG A 271 -12.87 -3.93 -10.01
CA ARG A 271 -13.87 -4.54 -10.90
C ARG A 271 -13.84 -3.92 -12.30
N ASN A 272 -13.35 -2.67 -12.38
CA ASN A 272 -13.35 -1.78 -13.56
C ASN A 272 -11.99 -1.18 -13.85
#